data_AF-A0A979FW37-F1
#
_entry.id   AF-A0A979FW37-F1
#
_cell.length_a   1.000
_cell.length_b   1.000
_cell.length_c   1.000
_cell.angle_alpha   90.00
_cell.angle_beta   90.00
_cell.angle_gamma   90.00
#
_symmetry.space_group_name_H-M   'P 1'
#
loop_
_entity.id
_entity.type
_entity.pdbx_description
1 polymer ?
#
loop_
_entity_poly.entity_id
_entity_poly.type
_entity_poly.pdbx_seq_one_letter_code
_entity_poly.pdbx_strand_id
1 'polypeptide(L)'
;MGQCPDSQFARLNGRECLPAILRCDGGPDCYDASDERDCTQELCQGFLCRNDSTCITTLQVCDETVDCRDGSDESECSCRDSYMKCDNARCMPERFRCDGDNDCGDMSDERNCSVSTPSPEGNCSNDQYSCANGRCIRGSYECDGDNDCND
;
A
#
# COMPACT_ATOMS: atom_id res chain seq x y z
N MET A 1 -19.28 23.61 -30.05
CA MET A 1 -19.20 23.34 -28.60
C MET A 1 -18.75 21.90 -28.45
N GLY A 2 -17.45 21.67 -28.39
CA GLY A 2 -16.87 20.33 -28.34
C GLY A 2 -16.91 19.81 -26.91
N GLN A 3 -17.90 18.97 -26.61
CA GLN A 3 -17.96 18.21 -25.36
C GLN A 3 -17.21 16.91 -25.61
N CYS A 4 -16.15 16.67 -24.83
CA CYS A 4 -15.52 15.37 -24.77
C CYS A 4 -16.49 14.37 -24.11
N PRO A 5 -16.43 13.08 -24.44
CA PRO A 5 -17.22 12.04 -23.78
C PRO A 5 -16.88 11.97 -22.28
N ASP A 6 -17.79 11.49 -21.44
CA ASP A 6 -17.69 11.41 -19.95
C ASP A 6 -16.34 10.90 -19.42
N SER A 7 -15.63 10.06 -20.19
CA SER A 7 -14.32 9.50 -19.82
C SER A 7 -13.11 10.35 -20.27
N GLN A 8 -13.32 11.54 -20.79
CA GLN A 8 -12.28 12.43 -21.31
C GLN A 8 -12.54 13.87 -20.89
N PHE A 9 -11.48 14.62 -20.59
CA PHE A 9 -11.59 16.04 -20.30
C PHE A 9 -11.03 16.87 -21.46
N ALA A 10 -11.66 18.02 -21.70
CA ALA A 10 -11.25 18.96 -22.73
C ALA A 10 -10.21 19.93 -22.18
N ARG A 11 -9.17 20.23 -22.96
CA ARG A 11 -8.32 21.41 -22.70
C ARG A 11 -9.19 22.68 -22.64
N LEU A 12 -8.71 23.76 -21.99
CA LEU A 12 -9.36 25.08 -22.01
C LEU A 12 -9.69 25.62 -23.43
N ASN A 13 -9.05 25.07 -24.47
CA ASN A 13 -9.31 25.41 -25.88
C ASN A 13 -10.13 24.35 -26.66
N GLY A 14 -10.53 23.23 -26.04
CA GLY A 14 -11.56 22.32 -26.55
C GLY A 14 -11.25 21.53 -27.82
N ARG A 15 -9.97 21.26 -28.15
CA ARG A 15 -9.57 20.64 -29.43
C ARG A 15 -8.99 19.23 -29.33
N GLU A 16 -8.50 18.83 -28.16
CA GLU A 16 -7.99 17.49 -27.88
C GLU A 16 -8.55 17.05 -26.52
N CYS A 17 -9.04 15.82 -26.49
CA CYS A 17 -9.65 15.19 -25.33
C CYS A 17 -8.64 14.18 -24.77
N LEU A 18 -8.16 14.43 -23.55
CA LEU A 18 -7.28 13.51 -22.84
C LEU A 18 -8.13 12.57 -21.98
N PRO A 19 -7.68 11.33 -21.73
CA PRO A 19 -8.32 10.44 -20.77
C PRO A 19 -8.51 11.15 -19.43
N ALA A 20 -9.68 11.00 -18.81
CA ALA A 20 -9.98 11.61 -17.51
C ALA A 20 -9.06 11.15 -16.36
N ILE A 21 -8.27 10.09 -16.59
CA ILE A 21 -7.22 9.61 -15.69
C ILE A 21 -5.98 10.51 -15.67
N LEU A 22 -5.72 11.25 -16.75
CA LEU A 22 -4.60 12.20 -16.86
C LEU A 22 -4.99 13.59 -16.36
N ARG A 23 -5.88 13.65 -15.37
CA ARG A 23 -6.32 14.90 -14.75
C ARG A 23 -5.96 14.79 -13.29
N CYS A 24 -5.13 15.71 -12.80
CA CYS A 24 -4.61 15.68 -11.44
C CYS A 24 -3.84 14.39 -11.15
N ASP A 25 -3.05 13.92 -12.12
CA ASP A 25 -2.28 12.69 -12.01
C ASP A 25 -0.82 12.94 -11.54
N GLY A 26 -0.48 14.20 -11.26
CA GLY A 26 0.84 14.62 -10.82
C GLY A 26 1.81 14.90 -11.98
N GLY A 27 1.38 14.77 -13.23
CA GLY A 27 2.16 15.02 -14.44
C GLY A 27 1.54 16.08 -15.35
N PRO A 28 2.32 16.97 -15.98
CA PRO A 28 1.81 17.87 -17.01
C PRO A 28 1.63 17.10 -18.33
N ASP A 29 0.47 16.47 -18.53
CA ASP A 29 0.10 15.77 -19.77
C ASP A 29 -0.48 16.70 -20.83
N CYS A 30 -1.08 17.81 -20.40
CA CYS A 30 -1.53 18.83 -21.32
C CYS A 30 -0.45 19.90 -21.55
N TYR A 31 -0.39 20.43 -22.77
CA TYR A 31 0.60 21.45 -23.16
C TYR A 31 0.58 22.72 -22.28
N ASP A 32 -0.56 23.03 -21.66
CA ASP A 32 -0.74 24.20 -20.78
C ASP A 32 -0.75 23.83 -19.28
N ALA A 33 -0.42 22.57 -18.94
CA ALA A 33 -0.50 21.99 -17.59
C ALA A 33 -1.84 22.23 -16.86
N SER A 34 -2.91 22.53 -17.61
CA SER A 34 -4.26 22.81 -17.12
C SER A 34 -4.96 21.60 -16.49
N ASP A 35 -4.51 20.41 -16.87
CA ASP A 35 -4.85 19.13 -16.29
C ASP A 35 -4.45 19.02 -14.82
N GLU A 36 -3.39 19.72 -14.42
CA GLU A 36 -2.89 19.79 -13.03
C GLU A 36 -3.31 21.09 -12.31
N ARG A 37 -4.26 21.86 -12.87
CA ARG A 37 -4.76 23.09 -12.24
C ARG A 37 -6.15 22.87 -11.65
N ASP A 38 -6.37 23.41 -10.45
CA ASP A 38 -7.66 23.39 -9.75
C ASP A 38 -8.14 21.96 -9.39
N CYS A 39 -7.20 21.14 -8.90
CA CYS A 39 -7.46 19.80 -8.42
C CYS A 39 -8.22 19.84 -7.09
N THR A 40 -9.51 19.54 -7.15
CA THR A 40 -10.37 19.37 -5.97
C THR A 40 -10.41 17.89 -5.57
N GLN A 41 -10.82 17.61 -4.33
CA GLN A 41 -10.90 16.24 -3.77
C GLN A 41 -11.61 15.22 -4.69
N GLU A 42 -12.57 15.65 -5.50
CA GLU A 42 -13.37 14.80 -6.40
C GLU A 42 -12.63 14.38 -7.70
N LEU A 43 -11.45 14.96 -7.94
CA LEU A 43 -10.68 14.81 -9.18
C LEU A 43 -9.34 14.11 -8.97
N CYS A 44 -8.82 14.18 -7.76
CA CYS A 44 -7.58 13.52 -7.37
C CYS A 44 -7.86 12.01 -7.18
N GLN A 45 -7.32 11.18 -8.07
CA GLN A 45 -7.37 9.71 -7.90
C GLN A 45 -6.43 9.20 -6.80
N GLY A 46 -5.53 10.07 -6.33
CA GLY A 46 -4.56 9.79 -5.28
C GLY A 46 -4.90 10.44 -3.94
N PHE A 47 -3.89 11.03 -3.31
CA PHE A 47 -3.98 11.75 -2.05
C PHE A 47 -3.80 13.24 -2.27
N LEU A 48 -4.75 14.05 -1.80
CA LEU A 48 -4.65 15.50 -1.82
C LEU A 48 -3.96 15.97 -0.54
N CYS A 49 -2.90 16.76 -0.69
CA CYS A 49 -2.22 17.37 0.44
C CYS A 49 -3.18 18.25 1.27
N ARG A 50 -3.02 18.27 2.60
CA ARG A 50 -3.98 18.91 3.52
C ARG A 50 -4.11 20.42 3.32
N ASN A 51 -2.99 21.10 3.07
CA ASN A 51 -2.91 22.56 2.92
C ASN A 51 -2.43 22.96 1.52
N ASP A 52 -2.32 22.01 0.61
CA ASP A 52 -1.77 22.24 -0.72
C ASP A 52 -2.67 21.56 -1.76
N SER A 53 -2.91 22.21 -2.89
CA SER A 53 -3.71 21.64 -3.99
C SER A 53 -2.94 20.58 -4.79
N THR A 54 -1.78 20.16 -4.29
CA THR A 54 -0.98 19.08 -4.84
C THR A 54 -1.68 17.74 -4.62
N CYS A 55 -2.00 17.08 -5.73
CA CYS A 55 -2.42 15.68 -5.74
C CYS A 55 -1.17 14.83 -5.93
N ILE A 56 -0.90 13.95 -4.98
CA ILE A 56 0.17 12.97 -5.06
C ILE A 56 -0.41 11.58 -5.24
N THR A 57 0.37 10.65 -5.77
CA THR A 57 -0.09 9.27 -5.93
C THR A 57 -0.16 8.57 -4.57
N THR A 58 -0.94 7.50 -4.46
CA THR A 58 -1.00 6.70 -3.23
C THR A 58 0.32 6.00 -2.88
N LEU A 59 1.28 5.98 -3.81
CA LEU A 59 2.61 5.44 -3.59
C LEU A 59 3.56 6.44 -2.93
N GLN A 60 3.22 7.74 -3.00
CA GLN A 60 3.95 8.86 -2.40
C GLN A 60 3.38 9.23 -1.01
N VAL A 61 2.46 8.41 -0.50
CA VAL A 61 1.90 8.59 0.84
C VAL A 61 2.61 7.61 1.76
N CYS A 62 3.26 8.10 2.80
CA CYS A 62 4.03 7.29 3.75
C CYS A 62 5.21 6.55 3.10
N ASP A 63 5.89 7.22 2.18
CA ASP A 63 6.97 6.64 1.37
C ASP A 63 8.38 7.06 1.84
N GLU A 64 8.46 7.69 3.02
CA GLU A 64 9.68 8.27 3.61
C GLU A 64 10.16 9.55 2.89
N THR A 65 9.41 10.03 1.89
CA THR A 65 9.67 11.25 1.15
C THR A 65 8.58 12.27 1.45
N VAL A 66 8.97 13.53 1.61
CA VAL A 66 8.02 14.63 1.78
C VAL A 66 7.68 15.17 0.39
N ASP A 67 6.64 14.62 -0.22
CA ASP A 67 6.05 15.06 -1.48
C ASP A 67 5.06 16.22 -1.25
N CYS A 68 4.33 16.23 -0.13
CA CYS A 68 3.50 17.39 0.23
C CYS A 68 4.36 18.51 0.81
N ARG A 69 4.13 19.75 0.35
CA ARG A 69 4.79 20.96 0.90
C ARG A 69 4.65 21.09 2.43
N ASP A 70 3.53 20.61 2.98
CA ASP A 70 3.21 20.65 4.42
C ASP A 70 3.63 19.37 5.17
N GLY A 71 4.19 18.37 4.48
CA GLY A 71 4.47 17.04 5.04
C GLY A 71 3.22 16.27 5.45
N SER A 72 2.06 16.61 4.90
CA SER A 72 0.78 15.98 5.25
C SER A 72 0.67 14.52 4.81
N ASP A 73 1.44 14.15 3.79
CA ASP A 73 1.67 12.79 3.30
C ASP A 73 2.43 11.91 4.29
N GLU A 74 3.36 12.48 5.07
CA GLU A 74 4.19 11.74 6.03
C GLU A 74 3.77 11.93 7.51
N SER A 75 2.99 12.97 7.82
CA SER A 75 2.69 13.36 9.22
C SER A 75 1.51 12.63 9.86
N GLU A 76 0.54 12.16 9.07
CA GLU A 76 -0.58 11.33 9.53
C GLU A 76 -0.64 9.99 8.79
N CYS A 77 0.47 9.25 8.82
CA CYS A 77 0.51 7.86 8.42
C CYS A 77 -0.22 6.96 9.42
N SER A 78 -1.55 7.03 9.39
CA SER A 78 -2.40 5.89 9.75
C SER A 78 -2.51 5.06 8.49
N CYS A 79 -1.86 3.90 8.50
CA CYS A 79 -1.93 2.99 7.37
C CYS A 79 -3.40 2.69 7.05
N ARG A 80 -3.74 2.72 5.74
CA ARG A 80 -5.09 2.45 5.22
C ARG A 80 -5.62 1.11 5.79
N ASP A 81 -6.93 0.89 5.85
CA ASP A 81 -7.58 -0.35 6.39
C ASP A 81 -7.07 -1.72 5.87
N SER A 82 -6.10 -1.77 4.96
CA SER A 82 -5.47 -3.00 4.47
C SER A 82 -3.93 -2.93 4.50
N TYR A 83 -3.38 -1.98 5.23
CA TYR A 83 -1.96 -1.74 5.39
C TYR A 83 -1.65 -1.69 6.89
N MET A 84 -0.56 -2.32 7.29
CA MET A 84 -0.04 -2.31 8.64
C MET A 84 1.10 -1.30 8.76
N LYS A 85 1.25 -0.75 9.97
CA LYS A 85 2.37 0.11 10.32
C LYS A 85 3.51 -0.72 10.89
N CYS A 86 4.69 -0.57 10.34
CA CYS A 86 5.90 -1.17 10.90
C CYS A 86 6.51 -0.32 12.01
N ASP A 87 7.52 -0.86 12.70
CA ASP A 87 8.21 -0.13 13.77
C ASP A 87 8.98 1.07 13.24
N ASN A 88 9.54 0.99 12.03
CA ASN A 88 10.13 2.13 11.33
C ASN A 88 9.10 3.11 10.71
N ALA A 89 7.84 3.05 11.17
CA ALA A 89 6.73 3.90 10.74
C ALA A 89 6.29 3.81 9.27
N ARG A 90 6.91 2.93 8.48
CA ARG A 90 6.49 2.59 7.11
C ARG A 90 5.14 1.87 7.12
N CYS A 91 4.38 2.06 6.05
CA CYS A 91 3.15 1.32 5.80
C CYS A 91 3.38 0.24 4.76
N MET A 92 2.94 -0.97 5.06
CA MET A 92 3.07 -2.13 4.18
C MET A 92 1.73 -2.88 4.12
N PRO A 93 1.31 -3.44 2.97
CA PRO A 93 0.07 -4.20 2.86
C PRO A 93 -0.03 -5.33 3.88
N GLU A 94 -1.12 -5.42 4.65
CA GLU A 94 -1.31 -6.47 5.70
C GLU A 94 -1.08 -7.91 5.20
N ARG A 95 -1.23 -8.17 3.89
CA ARG A 95 -0.95 -9.47 3.27
C ARG A 95 0.52 -9.92 3.35
N PHE A 96 1.44 -8.99 3.49
CA PHE A 96 2.88 -9.23 3.60
C PHE A 96 3.31 -9.36 5.07
N ARG A 97 2.37 -9.26 6.01
CA ARG A 97 2.65 -9.56 7.41
C ARG A 97 2.92 -11.06 7.55
N CYS A 98 4.10 -11.44 8.04
CA CYS A 98 4.44 -12.85 8.31
C CYS A 98 4.44 -13.72 7.06
N ASP A 99 4.83 -13.18 5.92
CA ASP A 99 4.88 -13.91 4.66
C ASP A 99 6.27 -14.52 4.40
N GLY A 100 7.26 -14.19 5.24
CA GLY A 100 8.62 -14.72 5.19
C GLY A 100 9.62 -13.80 4.49
N ASP A 101 9.18 -12.66 3.95
CA ASP A 101 10.02 -11.65 3.33
C ASP A 101 10.13 -10.40 4.23
N ASN A 102 11.24 -9.68 4.10
CA ASN A 102 11.43 -8.40 4.82
C ASN A 102 10.89 -7.26 3.95
N ASP A 103 9.57 -7.19 3.82
CA ASP A 103 8.87 -6.14 3.09
C ASP A 103 8.96 -4.79 3.80
N CYS A 104 9.13 -4.78 5.12
CA CYS A 104 9.25 -3.53 5.84
C CYS A 104 10.67 -2.93 5.85
N GLY A 105 11.67 -3.70 5.48
CA GLY A 105 13.09 -3.30 5.49
C GLY A 105 13.72 -3.31 6.88
N ASP A 106 12.93 -3.21 7.96
CA ASP A 106 13.36 -3.36 9.36
C ASP A 106 13.02 -4.74 9.96
N MET A 107 12.45 -5.68 9.20
CA MET A 107 11.94 -6.98 9.64
C MET A 107 10.78 -6.89 10.64
N SER A 108 10.19 -5.71 10.87
CA SER A 108 9.13 -5.59 11.88
C SER A 108 7.80 -6.21 11.47
N ASP A 109 7.64 -6.45 10.17
CA ASP A 109 6.62 -7.30 9.56
C ASP A 109 6.76 -8.78 9.88
N GLU A 110 7.99 -9.26 9.99
CA GLU A 110 8.33 -10.64 10.34
C GLU A 110 8.55 -10.83 11.85
N ARG A 111 8.71 -9.73 12.60
CA ARG A 111 8.83 -9.76 14.06
C ARG A 111 7.46 -9.85 14.70
N ASN A 112 7.36 -10.72 15.69
CA ASN A 112 6.10 -10.95 16.41
C ASN A 112 4.96 -11.41 15.46
N CYS A 113 5.38 -12.03 14.35
CA CYS A 113 4.60 -13.07 13.76
C CYS A 113 4.40 -14.11 14.83
N SER A 114 3.17 -14.19 15.31
CA SER A 114 2.59 -15.48 15.57
C SER A 114 2.70 -16.27 14.27
N VAL A 115 3.91 -16.77 13.98
CA VAL A 115 4.04 -18.15 13.62
C VAL A 115 3.06 -18.87 14.53
N SER A 116 2.53 -19.94 14.04
CA SER A 116 2.12 -21.04 14.88
C SER A 116 3.28 -21.48 15.81
N THR A 117 3.84 -20.60 16.65
CA THR A 117 4.37 -20.93 17.95
C THR A 117 3.15 -21.27 18.77
N PRO A 118 3.17 -22.45 19.39
CA PRO A 118 2.02 -23.07 20.00
C PRO A 118 1.35 -22.06 20.93
N SER A 119 0.02 -22.08 20.94
CA SER A 119 -0.72 -21.59 22.09
C SER A 119 0.05 -22.03 23.35
N PRO A 120 0.16 -21.22 24.42
CA PRO A 120 0.86 -21.61 25.65
C PRO A 120 0.34 -22.93 26.28
N GLU A 121 -0.72 -23.51 25.70
CA GLU A 121 -1.29 -24.83 25.96
C GLU A 121 -0.69 -25.99 25.12
N GLY A 122 0.34 -25.77 24.30
CA GLY A 122 1.04 -26.84 23.57
C GLY A 122 0.23 -27.57 22.50
N ASN A 123 -0.92 -27.01 22.09
CA ASN A 123 -1.77 -27.58 21.05
C ASN A 123 -1.66 -26.75 19.78
N CYS A 124 -1.09 -27.35 18.72
CA CYS A 124 -1.20 -26.82 17.37
C CYS A 124 -2.67 -26.81 16.92
N SER A 125 -3.05 -25.87 16.05
CA SER A 125 -4.42 -25.82 15.53
C SER A 125 -4.77 -27.11 14.75
N ASN A 126 -6.06 -27.43 14.55
CA ASN A 126 -6.47 -28.68 13.87
C ASN A 126 -5.85 -28.87 12.47
N ASP A 127 -5.49 -27.77 11.80
CA ASP A 127 -4.87 -27.76 10.47
C ASP A 127 -3.33 -27.63 10.53
N GLN A 128 -2.71 -27.93 11.67
CA GLN A 128 -1.28 -27.79 11.91
C GLN A 128 -0.68 -29.05 12.52
N TYR A 129 0.51 -29.42 12.02
CA TYR A 129 1.31 -30.51 12.56
C TYR A 129 2.30 -29.98 13.60
N SER A 130 2.48 -30.73 14.69
CA SER A 130 3.40 -30.43 15.78
C SER A 130 4.76 -31.12 15.58
N CYS A 131 5.82 -30.34 15.41
CA CYS A 131 7.22 -30.81 15.36
C CYS A 131 7.75 -31.17 16.77
N ALA A 132 8.81 -31.98 16.86
CA ALA A 132 9.35 -32.41 18.15
C ALA A 132 9.97 -31.27 18.98
N ASN A 133 10.44 -30.20 18.33
CA ASN A 133 10.88 -28.95 18.97
C ASN A 133 9.71 -28.07 19.48
N GLY A 134 8.46 -28.52 19.37
CA GLY A 134 7.27 -27.76 19.79
C GLY A 134 6.84 -26.68 18.79
N ARG A 135 7.44 -26.63 17.60
CA ARG A 135 7.02 -25.76 16.49
C ARG A 135 5.78 -26.35 15.81
N CYS A 136 4.83 -25.53 15.37
CA CYS A 136 3.71 -25.98 14.56
C CYS A 136 3.92 -25.58 13.09
N ILE A 137 3.81 -26.52 12.18
CA ILE A 137 3.81 -26.30 10.72
C ILE A 137 2.39 -26.53 10.19
N ARG A 138 2.04 -26.03 8.99
CA ARG A 138 0.72 -26.37 8.40
C ARG A 138 0.65 -27.87 8.11
N GLY A 139 -0.52 -28.49 8.24
CA GLY A 139 -0.71 -29.90 7.90
C GLY A 139 -0.37 -30.24 6.44
N SER A 140 -0.39 -29.25 5.55
CA SER A 140 0.07 -29.40 4.16
C SER A 140 1.58 -29.55 4.00
N TYR A 141 2.35 -29.14 5.00
CA TYR A 141 3.81 -29.28 5.06
C TYR A 141 4.21 -30.57 5.82
N GLU A 142 3.24 -31.40 6.20
CA GLU A 142 3.52 -32.73 6.70
C GLU A 142 3.91 -33.64 5.52
N CYS A 143 5.17 -34.07 5.48
CA CYS A 143 5.68 -34.99 4.46
C CYS A 143 5.57 -34.47 3.01
N ASP A 144 5.71 -33.16 2.80
CA ASP A 144 5.72 -32.58 1.45
C ASP A 144 7.08 -32.73 0.73
N GLY A 145 8.12 -33.11 1.48
CA GLY A 145 9.46 -33.38 0.96
C GLY A 145 10.51 -32.37 1.40
N ASP A 146 10.10 -31.29 2.07
CA ASP A 146 10.98 -30.27 2.63
C ASP A 146 11.06 -30.41 4.17
N ASN A 147 12.16 -29.95 4.76
CA ASN A 147 12.31 -29.95 6.23
C ASN A 147 11.78 -28.64 6.82
N ASP A 148 10.46 -28.56 6.94
CA ASP A 148 9.81 -27.42 7.58
C ASP A 148 10.03 -27.40 9.10
N CYS A 149 10.17 -28.55 9.73
CA CYS A 149 10.34 -28.61 11.19
C CYS A 149 11.68 -28.05 11.66
N ASN A 150 12.70 -28.03 10.80
CA ASN A 150 14.08 -27.68 11.15
C ASN A 150 14.54 -28.40 12.44
N ASP A 151 14.12 -29.66 12.58
CA ASP A 151 14.46 -30.60 13.66
C ASP A 151 15.43 -31.66 13.12
#